data_AF-M2PNR7-F1
#
_entry.id   AF-M2PNR7-F1
#
_cell.length_a   1.000
_cell.length_b   1.000
_cell.length_c   1.000
_cell.angle_alpha   90.00
_cell.angle_beta   90.00
_cell.angle_gamma   90.00
#
_symmetry.space_group_name_H-M   'P 1'
#
loop_
_entity.id
_entity.type
_entity.pdbx_description
1 polymer ?
#
loop_
_entity_poly.entity_id
_entity_poly.type
_entity_poly.pdbx_seq_one_letter_code
_entity_poly.pdbx_strand_id
1 'polypeptide(L)'
;METPEIIINNDIIEINKSDEILECKKNSTLTIKGRLIFLKKIISVTFFTNTNMISVSINDDKEEYRNIDYQTLNKFLCFYMDDIEISFYQ
;
A
#
# COMPACT_ATOMS: atom_id res chain seq x y z
N MET A 1 -10.68 12.01 -5.79
CA MET A 1 -9.96 10.83 -5.29
C MET A 1 -8.67 11.34 -4.69
N GLU A 2 -8.32 10.95 -3.46
CA GLU A 2 -7.00 11.28 -2.89
C GLU A 2 -5.95 10.52 -3.69
N THR A 3 -4.95 11.22 -4.22
CA THR A 3 -3.82 10.61 -4.94
C THR A 3 -3.03 9.74 -3.96
N PRO A 4 -2.68 8.49 -4.32
CA PRO A 4 -1.85 7.66 -3.45
C PRO A 4 -0.51 8.34 -3.16
N GLU A 5 -0.09 8.32 -1.90
CA GLU A 5 1.20 8.85 -1.45
C GLU A 5 2.28 7.78 -1.66
N ILE A 6 3.40 8.15 -2.28
CA ILE A 6 4.52 7.25 -2.54
C ILE A 6 5.69 7.67 -1.65
N ILE A 7 6.29 6.69 -0.99
CA ILE A 7 7.35 6.90 0.00
C ILE A 7 8.53 5.99 -0.34
N ILE A 8 9.73 6.55 -0.46
CA ILE A 8 10.97 5.79 -0.63
C ILE A 8 11.86 6.08 0.57
N ASN A 9 12.29 5.04 1.30
CA ASN A 9 13.18 5.17 2.47
C ASN A 9 12.73 6.22 3.50
N ASN A 10 11.42 6.33 3.71
CA ASN A 10 10.73 7.29 4.59
C ASN A 10 10.56 8.71 4.04
N ASP A 11 11.03 9.01 2.84
CA ASP A 11 10.80 10.28 2.18
C ASP A 11 9.59 10.19 1.25
N ILE A 12 8.65 11.14 1.38
CA ILE A 12 7.51 11.27 0.45
C ILE A 12 8.05 11.79 -0.88
N ILE A 13 7.72 11.10 -1.96
CA ILE A 13 8.17 11.45 -3.30
C ILE A 13 6.97 11.68 -4.20
N GLU A 14 7.00 12.82 -4.88
CA GLU A 14 6.06 13.13 -5.94
C GLU A 14 6.50 12.41 -7.21
N ILE A 15 5.62 11.55 -7.72
CA ILE A 15 5.88 10.76 -8.93
C ILE A 15 5.02 11.32 -10.05
N ASN A 16 5.69 11.82 -11.08
CA ASN A 16 5.04 12.39 -12.26
C ASN A 16 4.92 11.36 -13.39
N LYS A 17 5.79 10.33 -13.37
CA LYS A 17 5.82 9.24 -14.36
C LYS A 17 6.11 7.91 -13.68
N SER A 18 5.48 6.84 -14.18
CA SER A 18 5.67 5.47 -13.67
C SER A 18 7.13 5.04 -13.58
N ASP A 19 7.95 5.48 -14.54
CA ASP A 19 9.34 5.07 -14.67
C ASP A 19 10.22 5.61 -13.52
N GLU A 20 9.80 6.68 -12.86
CA GLU A 20 10.51 7.25 -11.69
C GLU A 20 10.47 6.28 -10.50
N ILE A 21 9.48 5.38 -10.42
CA ILE A 21 9.43 4.30 -9.42
C ILE A 21 10.59 3.33 -9.61
N LEU A 22 11.00 3.08 -10.87
CA LEU A 22 12.08 2.14 -11.21
C LEU A 22 13.46 2.65 -10.78
N GLU A 23 13.60 3.94 -10.51
CA GLU A 23 14.83 4.53 -9.97
C GLU A 23 15.06 4.20 -8.49
N CYS A 24 14.13 3.48 -7.84
CA CYS A 24 14.34 2.91 -6.51
C CYS A 24 15.65 2.11 -6.45
N LYS A 25 16.66 2.65 -5.74
CA LYS A 25 17.95 1.98 -5.56
C LYS A 25 17.79 0.60 -4.91
N LYS A 26 18.73 -0.31 -5.20
CA LYS A 26 18.90 -1.55 -4.43
C LYS A 26 19.01 -1.21 -2.93
N ASN A 27 18.37 -2.01 -2.07
CA ASN A 27 18.26 -1.78 -0.61
C ASN A 27 17.38 -0.59 -0.21
N SER A 28 16.33 -0.31 -0.98
CA SER A 28 15.31 0.68 -0.64
C SER A 28 14.01 0.02 -0.20
N THR A 29 13.19 0.75 0.53
CA THR A 29 11.78 0.40 0.80
C THR A 29 10.88 1.35 0.02
N LEU A 30 10.00 0.80 -0.81
CA LEU A 30 8.96 1.55 -1.52
C LEU A 30 7.62 1.31 -0.83
N THR A 31 7.01 2.35 -0.28
CA THR A 31 5.67 2.27 0.31
C THR A 31 4.68 3.05 -0.54
N ILE A 32 3.58 2.39 -0.91
CA ILE A 32 2.42 3.03 -1.52
C ILE A 32 1.35 3.13 -0.45
N LYS A 33 0.97 4.35 -0.07
CA LYS A 33 -0.14 4.63 0.83
C LYS A 33 -1.36 5.04 0.03
N GLY A 34 -2.41 4.25 0.14
CA GLY A 34 -3.71 4.53 -0.44
C GLY A 34 -4.79 4.62 0.63
N ARG A 35 -5.95 5.16 0.25
CA ARG A 35 -7.14 5.10 1.10
C ARG A 35 -8.09 4.02 0.59
N LEU A 36 -8.41 3.06 1.46
CA LEU A 36 -9.47 2.09 1.21
C LEU A 36 -10.82 2.81 1.28
N ILE A 37 -11.42 3.07 0.12
CA ILE A 37 -12.68 3.82 0.00
C ILE A 37 -13.78 3.20 0.87
N PHE A 38 -13.87 1.86 0.88
CA PHE A 38 -14.90 1.13 1.60
C PHE A 38 -14.74 1.18 3.12
N LEU A 39 -13.50 1.04 3.63
CA LEU A 39 -13.21 1.02 5.07
C LEU A 39 -12.87 2.40 5.64
N LYS A 40 -12.73 3.41 4.77
CA LYS A 40 -12.21 4.76 5.11
C LYS A 40 -10.86 4.74 5.84
N LYS A 41 -10.13 3.62 5.79
CA LYS A 41 -8.80 3.42 6.40
C LYS A 41 -7.68 3.69 5.41
N ILE A 42 -6.49 4.00 5.92
CA ILE A 42 -5.27 4.12 5.11
C ILE A 42 -4.63 2.74 5.05
N ILE A 43 -4.36 2.25 3.85
CA ILE A 43 -3.57 1.04 3.60
C ILE A 43 -2.19 1.45 3.12
N SER A 44 -1.15 0.80 3.65
CA SER A 44 0.22 0.95 3.20
C SER A 44 0.69 -0.39 2.66
N VAL A 45 1.16 -0.41 1.41
CA VAL A 45 1.82 -1.58 0.80
C VAL A 45 3.29 -1.24 0.64
N THR A 46 4.16 -1.97 1.34
CA THR A 46 5.61 -1.74 1.36
C THR A 46 6.35 -2.87 0.65
N PHE A 47 7.09 -2.54 -0.38
CA PHE A 47 8.00 -3.42 -1.11
C PHE A 47 9.43 -3.22 -0.60
N PHE A 48 10.08 -4.32 -0.22
CA PHE A 48 11.47 -4.28 0.26
C PHE A 48 12.40 -4.73 -0.87
N THR A 49 13.11 -3.82 -1.53
CA THR A 49 13.85 -4.15 -2.78
C THR A 49 15.08 -5.04 -2.58
N ASN A 50 15.51 -5.27 -1.34
CA ASN A 50 16.59 -6.18 -0.96
C ASN A 50 16.11 -7.59 -0.57
N THR A 51 14.80 -7.81 -0.51
CA THR A 51 14.21 -9.10 -0.14
C THR A 51 13.05 -9.42 -1.07
N ASN A 52 12.51 -10.63 -0.99
CA ASN A 52 11.27 -10.99 -1.70
C ASN A 52 10.04 -10.77 -0.80
N MET A 53 10.06 -9.71 0.02
CA MET A 53 9.03 -9.44 1.01
C MET A 53 8.18 -8.23 0.60
N ILE A 54 6.87 -8.39 0.79
CA ILE A 54 5.90 -7.30 0.76
C ILE A 54 5.23 -7.25 2.13
N SER A 55 5.09 -6.06 2.70
CA SER A 55 4.34 -5.83 3.93
C SER A 55 3.09 -5.01 3.63
N VAL A 56 1.95 -5.46 4.14
CA VAL A 56 0.69 -4.72 4.07
C VAL A 56 0.29 -4.33 5.47
N SER A 57 0.12 -3.05 5.71
CA SER A 57 -0.35 -2.52 6.98
C SER A 57 -1.56 -1.61 6.78
N ILE A 58 -2.40 -1.55 7.81
CA ILE A 58 -3.54 -0.64 7.85
C ILE A 58 -3.27 0.33 8.99
N ASN A 59 -3.19 1.62 8.68
CA ASN A 59 -3.06 2.66 9.68
C ASN A 59 -4.47 3.06 10.14
N ASP A 60 -4.70 2.94 11.44
CA ASP A 60 -5.98 3.20 12.09
C ASP A 60 -5.89 4.50 12.90
N ASP A 61 -5.65 5.61 12.20
CA ASP A 61 -5.32 6.89 12.86
C ASP A 61 -6.55 7.60 13.44
N LYS A 62 -7.77 7.04 13.27
CA LYS A 62 -9.00 7.60 13.82
C LYS A 62 -9.78 6.56 14.60
N GLU A 63 -10.09 6.87 15.87
CA GLU A 63 -10.90 6.03 16.75
C GLU A 63 -12.29 5.67 16.15
N GLU A 64 -12.78 6.47 15.20
CA GLU A 64 -14.04 6.26 14.47
C GLU A 64 -14.11 4.94 13.67
N TYR A 65 -12.98 4.24 13.44
CA TYR A 65 -12.94 3.03 12.60
C TYR A 65 -12.57 1.74 13.35
N ARG A 66 -12.64 1.74 14.70
CA ARG A 66 -12.30 0.61 15.58
C ARG A 66 -13.24 -0.61 15.54
N ASN A 67 -14.29 -0.61 14.73
CA ASN A 67 -15.37 -1.61 14.81
C ASN A 67 -15.40 -2.67 13.69
N ILE A 68 -14.32 -2.82 12.91
CA ILE A 68 -14.25 -3.89 11.91
C ILE A 68 -13.71 -5.16 12.58
N ASP A 69 -14.45 -6.25 12.50
CA ASP A 69 -13.96 -7.56 12.97
C ASP A 69 -12.83 -8.08 12.06
N TYR A 70 -11.98 -8.94 12.61
CA TYR A 70 -10.82 -9.46 11.92
C TYR A 70 -11.16 -10.22 10.62
N GLN A 71 -12.27 -10.97 10.58
CA GLN A 71 -12.62 -11.75 9.38
C GLN A 71 -12.99 -10.83 8.22
N THR A 72 -13.78 -9.80 8.50
CA THR A 72 -14.11 -8.78 7.51
C THR A 72 -12.84 -8.10 7.01
N LEU A 73 -11.94 -7.68 7.91
CA LEU A 73 -10.68 -7.04 7.54
C LEU A 73 -9.79 -7.94 6.67
N ASN A 74 -9.60 -9.19 7.09
CA ASN A 74 -8.77 -10.16 6.39
C ASN A 74 -9.31 -10.45 4.99
N LYS A 75 -10.63 -10.62 4.85
CA LYS A 75 -11.26 -10.84 3.55
C LYS A 75 -11.04 -9.68 2.59
N PHE A 76 -11.14 -8.43 3.07
CA PHE A 76 -10.85 -7.25 2.25
C PHE A 76 -9.38 -7.16 1.83
N LEU A 77 -8.46 -7.47 2.74
CA LEU A 77 -7.03 -7.51 2.43
C LEU A 77 -6.72 -8.56 1.37
N CYS A 78 -7.32 -9.76 1.46
CA CYS A 78 -7.17 -10.80 0.44
C CYS A 78 -7.66 -10.34 -0.92
N PHE A 79 -8.87 -9.79 -1.02
CA PHE A 79 -9.38 -9.27 -2.31
C PHE A 79 -8.46 -8.20 -2.91
N TYR A 80 -7.90 -7.31 -2.09
CA TYR A 80 -6.98 -6.29 -2.58
C TYR A 80 -5.66 -6.90 -3.09
N MET A 81 -5.16 -7.95 -2.43
CA MET A 81 -3.99 -8.69 -2.91
C MET A 81 -4.29 -9.44 -4.21
N ASP A 82 -5.45 -10.07 -4.33
CA ASP A 82 -5.90 -10.74 -5.56
C ASP A 82 -5.97 -9.74 -6.72
N ASP A 83 -6.53 -8.54 -6.50
CA ASP A 83 -6.61 -7.49 -7.52
C ASP A 83 -5.21 -7.01 -7.97
N ILE A 84 -4.27 -6.86 -7.03
CA ILE A 84 -2.87 -6.55 -7.35
C ILE A 84 -2.28 -7.68 -8.19
N GLU A 85 -2.39 -8.93 -7.73
CA GLU A 85 -1.87 -10.10 -8.45
C GLU A 85 -2.40 -10.15 -9.89
N ILE A 86 -3.72 -10.02 -10.08
CA ILE A 86 -4.37 -9.99 -11.39
C ILE A 86 -3.81 -8.85 -12.26
N SER A 87 -3.61 -7.66 -11.68
CA SER A 87 -3.07 -6.50 -12.40
C SER A 87 -1.61 -6.68 -12.84
N PHE A 88 -0.85 -7.57 -12.19
CA PHE A 88 0.52 -7.93 -12.61
C PHE A 88 0.53 -8.98 -13.72
N TYR A 89 -0.54 -9.75 -13.89
CA TYR A 89 -0.65 -10.78 -14.93
C TYR A 89 -1.21 -10.26 -16.26
N GLN A 90 -1.87 -9.11 -16.27
CA GLN A 90 -2.46 -8.46 -17.46
C GLN A 90 -1.50 -7.45 -18.08
#